data_AF-A0A7X8LYH4-F1
#
_entry.id   AF-A0A7X8LYH4-F1
#
_cell.length_a   1.000
_cell.length_b   1.000
_cell.length_c   1.000
_cell.angle_alpha   90.00
_cell.angle_beta   90.00
_cell.angle_gamma   90.00
#
_symmetry.space_group_name_H-M   'P 1'
#
loop_
_entity.id
_entity.type
_entity.pdbx_description
1 polymer ?
#
loop_
_entity_poly.entity_id
_entity_poly.type
_entity_poly.pdbx_seq_one_letter_code
_entity_poly.pdbx_strand_id
1 'polypeptide(L)'
;DRGHSFEELKGYLKNVRLIVAYGETRKRIADFSEDCCIPCQDFETLEEATKEAYNSARPGDVVLLSPACASWDQFKNFEIRGDMFKKYVFQL
;
A
#
# COMPACT_ATOMS: atom_id res chain seq x y z
N ASP A 1 -1.99 1.25 -14.86
CA ASP A 1 -0.53 1.13 -14.62
C ASP A 1 0.29 2.05 -15.56
N ARG A 2 1.37 2.71 -15.09
CA ARG A 2 2.29 3.55 -15.90
C ARG A 2 3.65 2.92 -16.20
N GLY A 3 3.92 1.69 -15.73
CA GLY A 3 5.16 0.98 -16.05
C GLY A 3 6.42 1.53 -15.37
N HIS A 4 6.30 2.43 -14.39
CA HIS A 4 7.44 2.93 -13.63
C HIS A 4 8.10 1.80 -12.82
N SER A 5 9.42 1.88 -12.69
CA SER A 5 10.22 0.96 -11.88
C SER A 5 10.15 1.34 -10.40
N PHE A 6 10.11 0.35 -9.51
CA PHE A 6 10.16 0.53 -8.06
C PHE A 6 11.59 0.43 -7.49
N GLU A 7 12.60 0.15 -8.33
CA GLU A 7 13.98 -0.11 -7.91
C GLU A 7 14.58 0.98 -7.01
N GLU A 8 14.26 2.25 -7.27
CA GLU A 8 14.74 3.39 -6.47
C GLU A 8 14.28 3.36 -5.00
N LEU A 9 13.21 2.59 -4.70
CA LEU A 9 12.69 2.45 -3.34
C LEU A 9 13.50 1.47 -2.48
N LYS A 10 14.26 0.54 -3.08
CA LYS A 10 14.94 -0.56 -2.35
C LYS A 10 15.75 -0.07 -1.15
N GLY A 11 16.43 1.06 -1.28
CA GLY A 11 17.25 1.64 -0.20
C GLY A 11 16.46 2.09 1.03
N TYR A 12 15.17 2.41 0.88
CA TYR A 12 14.31 2.99 1.91
C TYR A 12 13.43 1.96 2.63
N LEU A 13 13.35 0.72 2.14
CA LEU A 13 12.42 -0.29 2.64
C LEU A 13 12.97 -1.14 3.80
N LYS A 14 14.19 -0.84 4.29
CA LYS A 14 14.87 -1.63 5.34
C LYS A 14 14.08 -1.80 6.64
N ASN A 15 13.21 -0.85 6.95
CA ASN A 15 12.38 -0.85 8.17
C ASN A 15 10.93 -1.24 7.88
N VAL A 16 10.61 -1.63 6.65
CA VAL A 16 9.25 -2.04 6.27
C VAL A 16 9.05 -3.48 6.68
N ARG A 17 8.10 -3.70 7.59
CA ARG A 17 7.77 -5.02 8.09
C ARG A 17 6.81 -5.79 7.18
N LEU A 18 5.89 -5.08 6.53
CA LEU A 18 4.85 -5.64 5.67
C LEU A 18 4.47 -4.59 4.62
N ILE A 19 4.30 -5.02 3.38
CA ILE A 19 3.67 -4.23 2.31
C ILE A 19 2.23 -4.73 2.14
N VAL A 20 1.28 -3.81 2.12
CA VAL A 20 -0.11 -4.13 1.75
C VAL A 20 -0.41 -3.42 0.43
N ALA A 21 -0.50 -4.21 -0.64
CA ALA A 21 -0.71 -3.74 -1.99
C ALA A 21 -2.20 -3.77 -2.35
N TYR A 22 -2.67 -2.82 -3.16
CA TYR A 22 -4.07 -2.83 -3.59
C TYR A 22 -4.27 -2.20 -4.98
N GLY A 23 -5.45 -2.41 -5.54
CA GLY A 23 -5.84 -1.84 -6.84
C GLY A 23 -5.17 -2.51 -8.03
N GLU A 24 -5.09 -1.79 -9.16
CA GLU A 24 -4.66 -2.34 -10.44
C GLU A 24 -3.17 -2.75 -10.43
N THR A 25 -2.34 -2.03 -9.67
CA THR A 25 -0.87 -2.22 -9.66
C THR A 25 -0.41 -3.22 -8.59
N ARG A 26 -1.34 -3.82 -7.84
CA ARG A 26 -1.01 -4.62 -6.65
C ARG A 26 -0.09 -5.81 -6.92
N LYS A 27 -0.25 -6.48 -8.07
CA LYS A 27 0.58 -7.63 -8.44
C LYS A 27 2.03 -7.22 -8.73
N ARG A 28 2.23 -6.09 -9.42
CA ARG A 28 3.59 -5.56 -9.66
C ARG A 28 4.29 -5.13 -8.36
N ILE A 29 3.53 -4.61 -7.39
CA ILE A 29 4.07 -4.30 -6.05
C ILE A 29 4.43 -5.58 -5.30
N ALA A 30 3.60 -6.63 -5.40
CA ALA A 30 3.89 -7.94 -4.81
C ALA A 30 5.16 -8.55 -5.39
N ASP A 31 5.33 -8.55 -6.72
CA ASP A 31 6.55 -9.05 -7.37
C ASP A 31 7.79 -8.28 -6.89
N PHE A 32 7.71 -6.95 -6.85
CA PHE A 32 8.80 -6.11 -6.35
C PHE A 32 9.11 -6.34 -4.85
N SER A 33 8.09 -6.60 -4.04
CA SER A 33 8.28 -6.90 -2.62
C SER A 33 9.02 -8.23 -2.41
N GLU A 34 8.76 -9.21 -3.27
CA GLU A 34 9.44 -10.51 -3.27
C GLU A 34 10.92 -10.34 -3.62
N ASP A 35 11.24 -9.54 -4.64
CA ASP A 35 12.62 -9.15 -4.99
C ASP A 35 13.35 -8.44 -3.83
N CYS A 36 12.60 -7.77 -2.95
CA CYS A 36 13.13 -7.10 -1.76
C CYS A 36 13.15 -7.98 -0.51
N CYS A 37 12.64 -9.22 -0.59
CA CYS A 37 12.44 -10.12 0.55
C CYS A 37 11.55 -9.52 1.67
N ILE A 38 10.52 -8.75 1.29
CA ILE A 38 9.57 -8.13 2.23
C ILE A 38 8.22 -8.85 2.10
N PRO A 39 7.60 -9.29 3.21
CA PRO A 39 6.26 -9.86 3.16
C PRO A 39 5.27 -8.89 2.50
N CYS A 40 4.42 -9.42 1.62
CA CYS A 40 3.37 -8.64 0.97
C CYS A 40 2.04 -9.39 0.94
N GLN A 41 0.96 -8.64 1.11
CA GLN A 41 -0.41 -9.11 0.93
C GLN A 41 -1.11 -8.17 -0.06
N ASP A 42 -1.83 -8.72 -1.04
CA ASP A 42 -2.50 -7.94 -2.08
C ASP A 42 -4.04 -8.05 -2.03
N PHE A 43 -4.72 -6.91 -2.18
CA PHE A 43 -6.17 -6.79 -2.06
C PHE A 43 -6.78 -6.03 -3.24
N GLU A 44 -8.08 -6.19 -3.46
CA GLU A 44 -8.77 -5.47 -4.55
C GLU A 44 -8.92 -3.99 -4.21
N THR A 45 -9.31 -3.69 -2.97
CA THR A 45 -9.74 -2.35 -2.58
C THR A 45 -8.87 -1.72 -1.48
N LEU A 46 -8.86 -0.38 -1.44
CA LEU A 46 -8.22 0.38 -0.35
C LEU A 46 -8.81 0.03 1.02
N GLU A 47 -10.10 -0.28 1.09
CA GLU A 47 -10.79 -0.64 2.34
C GLU A 47 -10.23 -1.93 2.93
N GLU A 48 -10.19 -3.00 2.12
CA GLU A 48 -9.63 -4.30 2.51
C GLU A 48 -8.16 -4.16 2.91
N ALA A 49 -7.38 -3.44 2.10
CA ALA A 49 -5.96 -3.19 2.40
C ALA A 49 -5.75 -2.41 3.70
N THR A 50 -6.59 -1.40 3.97
CA THR A 50 -6.48 -0.60 5.21
C THR A 50 -6.81 -1.47 6.43
N LYS A 51 -7.88 -2.28 6.34
CA LYS A 51 -8.27 -3.21 7.40
C LYS A 51 -7.20 -4.25 7.68
N GLU A 52 -6.60 -4.83 6.64
CA GLU A 52 -5.52 -5.80 6.83
C GLU A 52 -4.28 -5.16 7.42
N ALA A 53 -3.88 -3.97 6.95
CA ALA A 53 -2.74 -3.25 7.49
C ALA A 53 -2.88 -3.00 9.01
N TYR A 54 -4.09 -2.68 9.46
CA TYR A 54 -4.40 -2.53 10.89
C TYR A 54 -4.35 -3.85 11.65
N ASN A 55 -4.99 -4.91 11.14
CA ASN A 55 -5.00 -6.22 11.78
C ASN A 55 -3.59 -6.84 11.91
N SER A 56 -2.73 -6.55 10.94
CA SER A 56 -1.34 -6.97 10.94
C SER A 56 -0.43 -6.08 11.81
N ALA A 57 -0.83 -4.85 12.12
CA ALA A 57 -0.04 -3.95 12.95
C ALA A 57 0.01 -4.39 14.42
N ARG A 58 1.10 -4.03 15.09
CA ARG A 58 1.34 -4.25 16.52
C ARG A 58 1.48 -2.89 17.23
N PRO A 59 1.27 -2.82 18.56
CA PRO A 59 1.57 -1.61 19.31
C PRO A 59 2.99 -1.10 19.03
N GLY A 60 3.09 0.16 18.59
CA GLY A 60 4.35 0.81 18.22
C GLY A 60 4.67 0.80 16.71
N ASP A 61 3.94 0.04 15.90
CA ASP A 61 4.06 0.13 14.44
C ASP A 61 3.41 1.41 13.88
N VAL A 62 3.81 1.79 12.67
CA VAL A 62 3.19 2.85 11.88
C VAL A 62 2.55 2.26 10.64
N VAL A 63 1.26 2.53 10.43
CA VAL A 63 0.57 2.25 9.16
C VAL A 63 0.68 3.49 8.27
N LEU A 64 1.36 3.37 7.14
CA LEU A 64 1.62 4.46 6.21
C LEU A 64 0.97 4.18 4.84
N LEU A 65 0.08 5.07 4.42
CA LEU A 65 -0.38 5.10 3.03
C LEU A 65 0.60 5.90 2.15
N SER A 66 1.46 5.21 1.41
CA SER A 66 2.40 5.80 0.44
C SER A 66 2.36 5.01 -0.89
N PRO A 67 1.36 5.25 -1.75
CA PRO A 67 0.99 4.32 -2.82
C PRO A 67 1.92 4.32 -4.05
N ALA A 68 2.98 5.15 -4.08
CA ALA A 68 3.99 5.25 -5.16
C ALA A 68 3.45 5.34 -6.62
N CYS A 69 2.14 5.49 -6.79
CA CYS A 69 1.40 5.38 -8.04
C CYS A 69 0.27 6.43 -8.08
N ALA A 70 -0.04 6.89 -9.29
CA ALA A 70 -1.16 7.79 -9.55
C ALA A 70 -2.47 7.12 -9.10
N SER A 71 -3.37 7.89 -8.48
CA SER A 71 -4.61 7.37 -7.88
C SER A 71 -5.74 7.08 -8.88
N TRP A 72 -5.51 7.31 -10.18
CA TRP A 72 -6.55 7.45 -11.19
C TRP A 72 -7.24 6.16 -11.60
N ASP A 73 -6.74 5.01 -11.15
CA ASP A 73 -7.35 3.70 -11.36
C ASP A 73 -8.62 3.51 -10.53
N GLN A 74 -8.61 3.95 -9.28
CA GLN A 74 -9.75 3.80 -8.35
C GLN A 74 -10.33 5.13 -7.84
N PHE A 75 -9.61 6.25 -7.99
CA PHE A 75 -10.03 7.54 -7.46
C PHE A 75 -9.79 8.70 -8.43
N LYS A 76 -10.73 9.64 -8.48
CA LYS A 76 -10.64 10.83 -9.34
C LYS A 76 -9.39 11.67 -9.08
N ASN A 77 -8.89 11.69 -7.85
CA ASN A 77 -7.66 12.38 -7.45
C ASN A 77 -7.05 11.76 -6.18
N PHE A 78 -5.87 12.22 -5.78
CA PHE A 78 -5.15 11.67 -4.63
C PHE A 78 -5.76 12.11 -3.30
N GLU A 79 -6.46 13.25 -3.28
CA GLU A 79 -7.14 13.79 -2.11
C GLU A 79 -8.28 12.87 -1.68
N ILE A 80 -9.13 12.43 -2.63
CA ILE A 80 -10.20 11.48 -2.34
C ILE A 80 -9.63 10.17 -1.79
N ARG A 81 -8.54 9.66 -2.36
CA ARG A 81 -7.86 8.46 -1.84
C ARG A 81 -7.43 8.66 -0.37
N GLY A 82 -6.83 9.81 -0.06
CA GLY A 82 -6.43 10.15 1.31
C GLY A 82 -7.60 10.31 2.27
N ASP A 83 -8.70 10.91 1.81
CA ASP A 83 -9.93 11.04 2.59
C ASP A 83 -10.59 9.70 2.87
N MET A 84 -10.60 8.80 1.88
CA MET A 84 -11.11 7.43 2.06
C MET A 84 -10.23 6.64 3.04
N PHE A 85 -8.91 6.74 2.94
CA PHE A 85 -8.01 6.13 3.93
C PHE A 85 -8.30 6.61 5.35
N LYS A 86 -8.40 7.93 5.58
CA LYS A 86 -8.77 8.48 6.89
C LYS A 86 -10.12 7.92 7.36
N LYS A 87 -11.13 7.91 6.47
CA LYS A 87 -12.46 7.39 6.77
C LYS A 87 -12.39 5.92 7.23
N TYR A 88 -11.67 5.08 6.51
CA TYR A 88 -11.52 3.67 6.87
C TYR A 88 -10.76 3.49 8.19
N VAL A 89 -9.70 4.27 8.42
CA VAL A 89 -8.98 4.27 9.71
C VAL A 89 -9.91 4.65 10.87
N PHE A 90 -10.80 5.63 10.71
CA PHE A 90 -11.76 6.00 11.76
C PHE A 90 -12.85 4.94 12.04
N GLN A 91 -12.95 3.88 11.23
CA GLN A 91 -13.92 2.80 11.37
C GLN A 91 -13.34 1.52 11.98
N LEU A 92 -12.03 1.49 12.27
CA LEU A 92 -11.29 0.37 12.85
C LEU A 92 -11.12 0.54 14.37
#